data_AF-A0A7S2Q1V6-F1
#
_entry.id   AF-A0A7S2Q1V6-F1
#
_cell.length_a   1.000
_cell.length_b   1.000
_cell.length_c   1.000
_cell.angle_alpha   90.00
_cell.angle_beta   90.00
_cell.angle_gamma   90.00
#
_symmetry.space_group_name_H-M   'P 1'
#
loop_
_entity.id
_entity.type
_entity.pdbx_description
1 polymer ?
#
loop_
_entity_poly.entity_id
_entity_poly.type
_entity_poly.pdbx_seq_one_letter_code
_entity_poly.pdbx_strand_id
1 'polypeptide(L)'
;KSAAQLRRMQARAASRGETYTPPEQPASTEEASATATTEEQPTTSSSSQTPQEESDETIQTKLAAAEKLESELATLEENPDDLNSKDRRTAKRKAEAIATEECDGISAQELLDWYQAHKKKNGGKKKGGKK
;
A
#
# COMPACT_ATOMS: atom_id res chain seq x y z
N LYS A 1 -20.59 -22.72 -5.75
CA LYS A 1 -20.69 -21.96 -4.48
C LYS A 1 -20.57 -22.93 -3.32
N SER A 2 -19.74 -22.66 -2.30
CA SER A 2 -19.61 -23.56 -1.15
C SER A 2 -20.85 -23.50 -0.22
N ALA A 3 -21.14 -24.58 0.51
CA ALA A 3 -22.27 -24.64 1.45
C ALA A 3 -22.23 -23.52 2.51
N ALA A 4 -21.04 -23.17 3.00
CA ALA A 4 -20.86 -22.06 3.95
C ALA A 4 -21.22 -20.70 3.33
N GLN A 5 -20.92 -20.51 2.04
CA GLN A 5 -21.24 -19.30 1.30
C GLN A 5 -22.76 -19.14 1.13
N LEU A 6 -23.47 -20.24 0.84
CA LEU A 6 -24.93 -20.23 0.73
C LEU A 6 -25.60 -19.85 2.05
N ARG A 7 -25.15 -20.42 3.18
CA ARG A 7 -25.65 -20.05 4.53
C ARG A 7 -25.43 -18.57 4.83
N ARG A 8 -24.27 -18.02 4.46
CA ARG A 8 -23.96 -16.60 4.66
C ARG A 8 -24.85 -15.69 3.80
N MET A 9 -25.18 -16.09 2.57
CA MET A 9 -26.08 -15.32 1.70
C MET A 9 -27.53 -15.37 2.20
N GLN A 10 -28.00 -16.53 2.64
CA GLN A 10 -29.33 -16.68 3.24
C GLN A 10 -29.49 -15.86 4.52
N ALA A 11 -28.50 -15.89 5.42
CA ALA A 11 -28.53 -15.09 6.64
C ALA A 11 -28.59 -13.58 6.35
N ARG A 12 -27.84 -13.10 5.35
CA ARG A 12 -27.86 -11.69 4.93
C ARG A 12 -29.21 -11.26 4.34
N ALA A 13 -29.83 -12.12 3.53
CA ALA A 13 -31.15 -11.85 2.97
C ALA A 13 -32.21 -11.80 4.08
N ALA A 14 -32.18 -12.76 5.02
CA ALA A 14 -33.09 -12.80 6.15
C ALA A 14 -32.99 -11.54 7.04
N SER A 15 -31.78 -11.02 7.30
CA SER A 15 -31.60 -9.75 8.02
C SER A 15 -32.19 -8.53 7.30
N ARG A 16 -32.43 -8.61 5.99
CA ARG A 16 -33.05 -7.56 5.17
C ARG A 16 -34.57 -7.77 4.98
N GLY A 17 -35.14 -8.84 5.54
CA GLY A 17 -36.53 -9.23 5.29
C GLY A 17 -36.76 -9.82 3.90
N GLU A 18 -35.69 -10.19 3.18
CA GLU A 18 -35.73 -10.73 1.83
C GLU A 18 -35.44 -12.24 1.83
N THR A 19 -36.01 -12.99 0.89
CA THR A 19 -35.67 -14.40 0.69
C THR A 19 -34.57 -14.52 -0.35
N TYR A 20 -33.46 -15.19 0.01
CA TYR A 20 -32.38 -15.44 -0.96
C TYR A 20 -32.83 -16.42 -2.04
N THR A 21 -33.00 -15.94 -3.26
CA THR A 21 -33.18 -16.76 -4.47
C THR A 21 -31.84 -16.92 -5.19
N PRO A 22 -31.28 -18.15 -5.27
CA PRO A 22 -30.08 -18.40 -6.06
C PRO A 22 -30.33 -18.04 -7.53
N PRO A 23 -29.36 -17.39 -8.22
CA PRO A 23 -29.48 -17.15 -9.65
C PRO A 23 -29.56 -18.48 -10.39
N GLU A 24 -30.49 -18.57 -11.34
CA GLU A 24 -30.70 -19.72 -12.21
C GLU A 24 -29.40 -20.00 -12.97
N GLN A 25 -28.79 -21.16 -12.75
CA GLN A 25 -27.56 -21.52 -13.45
C GLN A 25 -27.93 -21.87 -14.90
N PRO A 26 -27.25 -21.31 -15.92
CA PRO A 26 -27.39 -21.84 -17.26
C PRO A 26 -26.91 -23.29 -17.25
N ALA A 27 -27.71 -24.19 -17.83
CA ALA A 27 -27.45 -25.62 -17.88
C ALA A 27 -26.05 -25.91 -18.46
N SER A 28 -25.33 -26.80 -17.78
CA SER A 28 -24.03 -27.32 -18.15
C SER A 28 -23.98 -27.85 -19.58
N THR A 29 -22.91 -27.54 -20.30
CA THR A 29 -22.38 -28.41 -21.37
C THR A 29 -20.92 -28.71 -21.01
N GLU A 30 -20.63 -29.98 -20.75
CA GLU A 30 -19.29 -30.54 -20.67
C GLU A 30 -18.77 -30.76 -22.09
N GLU A 31 -17.61 -30.18 -22.44
CA GLU A 31 -16.65 -30.79 -23.37
C GLU A 31 -15.25 -30.18 -23.15
N ALA A 32 -14.26 -31.05 -23.24
CA ALA A 32 -12.86 -30.81 -23.00
C ALA A 32 -12.19 -29.99 -24.10
N SER A 33 -11.17 -29.20 -23.77
CA SER A 33 -9.87 -29.25 -24.47
C SER A 33 -8.84 -28.36 -23.79
N ALA A 34 -7.63 -28.89 -23.67
CA ALA A 34 -6.44 -28.22 -23.20
C ALA A 34 -5.92 -27.18 -24.21
N THR A 35 -5.49 -26.02 -23.70
CA THR A 35 -4.41 -25.15 -24.18
C THR A 35 -4.01 -24.29 -22.96
N ALA A 36 -2.88 -24.51 -22.29
CA ALA A 36 -1.50 -24.19 -22.69
C ALA A 36 -1.28 -22.70 -23.02
N THR A 37 -0.18 -22.13 -22.50
CA THR A 37 0.42 -20.77 -22.70
C THR A 37 0.16 -19.87 -21.47
N THR A 38 1.04 -19.75 -20.47
CA THR A 38 2.45 -19.29 -20.42
C THR A 38 2.65 -17.89 -21.01
N GLU A 39 3.18 -16.97 -20.18
CA GLU A 39 3.64 -15.60 -20.52
C GLU A 39 2.51 -14.66 -20.98
N GLU A 40 2.33 -13.46 -20.44
CA GLU A 40 3.28 -12.34 -20.36
C GLU A 40 2.94 -11.50 -19.11
N GLN A 41 3.89 -11.34 -18.19
CA GLN A 41 4.91 -10.30 -18.16
C GLN A 41 4.46 -8.98 -17.50
N PRO A 42 5.40 -8.33 -16.81
CA PRO A 42 5.18 -7.24 -15.89
C PRO A 42 5.22 -5.91 -16.64
N THR A 43 4.27 -5.01 -16.40
CA THR A 43 4.52 -3.61 -16.73
C THR A 43 5.34 -3.01 -15.59
N THR A 44 6.64 -3.22 -15.72
CA THR A 44 7.68 -2.36 -15.21
C THR A 44 7.29 -0.90 -15.50
N SER A 45 6.70 -0.22 -14.51
CA SER A 45 6.73 1.24 -14.48
C SER A 45 8.15 1.63 -14.10
N SER A 46 9.06 1.47 -15.07
CA SER A 46 10.35 2.12 -15.11
C SER A 46 10.10 3.61 -15.27
N SER A 47 9.74 4.27 -14.17
CA SER A 47 9.81 5.72 -14.08
C SER A 47 11.29 6.07 -13.99
N SER A 48 11.86 6.23 -15.18
CA SER A 48 13.18 6.80 -15.38
C SER A 48 13.12 8.24 -14.88
N GLN A 49 13.27 8.45 -13.57
CA GLN A 49 13.55 9.77 -13.04
C GLN A 49 15.00 10.07 -13.38
N THR A 50 15.15 10.75 -14.52
CA THR A 50 16.22 11.69 -14.78
C THR A 50 16.54 12.47 -13.50
N PRO A 51 17.82 12.78 -13.21
CA PRO A 51 18.17 13.74 -12.18
C PRO A 51 17.75 15.12 -12.68
N GLN A 52 16.46 15.40 -12.59
CA GLN A 52 15.94 16.76 -12.66
C GLN A 52 16.31 17.37 -11.32
N GLU A 53 17.02 18.49 -11.34
CA GLU A 53 17.30 19.27 -10.14
C GLU A 53 15.96 19.61 -9.49
N GLU A 54 15.60 18.83 -8.47
CA GLU A 54 14.39 19.06 -7.69
C GLU A 54 14.54 20.41 -7.00
N SER A 55 13.52 21.25 -7.12
CA SER A 55 13.54 22.55 -6.46
C SER A 55 13.62 22.36 -4.95
N ASP A 56 14.27 23.28 -4.24
CA ASP A 56 14.36 23.23 -2.77
C ASP A 56 12.98 23.09 -2.09
N GLU A 57 11.93 23.64 -2.71
CA GLU A 57 10.54 23.48 -2.24
C GLU A 57 10.06 22.02 -2.32
N THR A 58 10.29 21.33 -3.45
CA THR A 58 9.92 19.91 -3.59
C THR A 58 10.71 19.02 -2.64
N ILE A 59 12.00 19.33 -2.43
CA ILE A 59 12.85 18.63 -1.46
C ILE A 59 12.31 18.82 -0.03
N GLN A 60 11.91 20.03 0.34
CA GLN A 60 11.32 20.30 1.66
C GLN A 60 9.99 19.57 1.86
N THR A 61 9.11 19.57 0.85
CA THR A 61 7.85 18.83 0.91
C THR A 61 8.09 17.33 1.08
N LYS A 62 9.02 16.76 0.31
CA LYS A 62 9.40 15.33 0.43
C LYS A 62 9.99 15.01 1.80
N LEU A 63 10.86 15.88 2.34
CA LEU A 63 11.40 15.71 3.69
C LEU A 63 10.29 15.73 4.74
N ALA A 64 9.39 16.71 4.68
CA ALA A 64 8.29 16.84 5.63
C ALA A 64 7.33 15.64 5.57
N ALA A 65 6.97 15.20 4.36
CA ALA A 65 6.12 14.03 4.15
C ALA A 65 6.79 12.75 4.66
N ALA A 66 8.09 12.56 4.39
CA ALA A 66 8.83 11.40 4.87
C ALA A 66 8.94 11.37 6.39
N GLU A 67 9.22 12.52 7.02
CA GLU A 67 9.31 12.66 8.48
C GLU A 67 7.97 12.40 9.17
N LYS A 68 6.86 12.93 8.62
CA LYS A 68 5.52 12.61 9.10
C LYS A 68 5.24 11.11 9.01
N LEU A 69 5.59 10.48 7.89
CA LEU A 69 5.34 9.05 7.69
C LEU A 69 6.20 8.19 8.64
N GLU A 70 7.48 8.50 8.83
CA GLU A 70 8.35 7.81 9.81
C GLU A 70 7.82 7.97 11.24
N SER A 71 7.40 9.18 11.62
CA SER A 71 6.83 9.47 12.94
C SER A 71 5.51 8.74 13.21
N GLU A 72 4.60 8.72 12.24
CA GLU A 72 3.32 8.02 12.36
C GLU A 72 3.54 6.51 12.50
N LEU A 73 4.45 5.94 11.70
CA LEU A 73 4.82 4.52 11.81
C LEU A 73 5.46 4.20 13.17
N ALA A 74 6.36 5.06 13.66
CA ALA A 74 6.96 4.90 14.98
C ALA A 74 5.93 4.98 16.10
N THR A 75 4.96 5.90 16.01
CA THR A 75 3.86 6.04 16.98
C THR A 75 3.00 4.78 17.06
N LEU A 76 2.72 4.17 15.89
CA LEU A 76 1.99 2.90 15.79
C LEU A 76 2.76 1.71 16.37
N GLU A 77 4.09 1.77 16.38
CA GLU A 77 4.98 0.75 16.95
C GLU A 77 5.21 0.94 18.45
N GLU A 78 5.27 2.18 18.93
CA GLU A 78 5.50 2.52 20.34
C GLU A 78 4.30 2.17 21.23
N ASN A 79 3.08 2.30 20.71
CA ASN A 79 1.83 2.05 21.46
C ASN A 79 0.99 0.93 20.82
N PRO A 80 1.48 -0.34 20.84
CA PRO A 80 0.79 -1.44 20.17
C PRO A 80 -0.55 -1.83 20.82
N ASP A 81 -0.75 -1.45 22.09
CA ASP A 81 -1.95 -1.74 22.88
C ASP A 81 -3.07 -0.70 22.70
N ASP A 82 -2.75 0.51 22.25
CA ASP A 82 -3.73 1.60 22.05
C ASP A 82 -4.64 1.37 20.85
N LEU A 83 -4.14 0.67 19.82
CA LEU A 83 -4.84 0.44 18.57
C LEU A 83 -4.91 -1.06 18.25
N ASN A 84 -6.12 -1.53 17.94
CA ASN A 84 -6.30 -2.91 17.48
C ASN A 84 -5.67 -3.13 16.09
N SER A 85 -5.50 -4.40 15.70
CA SER A 85 -4.86 -4.78 14.43
C SER A 85 -5.54 -4.22 13.17
N LYS A 86 -6.84 -3.87 13.23
CA LYS A 86 -7.54 -3.25 12.10
C LYS A 86 -7.23 -1.77 12.04
N ASP A 87 -7.22 -1.09 13.17
CA ASP A 87 -6.95 0.34 13.26
C ASP A 87 -5.49 0.64 12.92
N ARG A 88 -4.53 -0.16 13.40
CA ARG A 88 -3.11 -0.02 12.99
C ARG A 88 -2.91 -0.14 11.48
N ARG A 89 -3.52 -1.13 10.84
CA ARG A 89 -3.46 -1.29 9.38
C ARG A 89 -4.12 -0.13 8.64
N THR A 90 -5.20 0.42 9.21
CA THR A 90 -5.91 1.55 8.62
C THR A 90 -5.11 2.84 8.74
N ALA A 91 -4.55 3.11 9.93
CA ALA A 91 -3.66 4.25 10.18
C ALA A 91 -2.42 4.19 9.29
N LYS A 92 -1.75 3.03 9.21
CA LYS A 92 -0.63 2.80 8.31
C LYS A 92 -0.97 3.12 6.85
N ARG A 93 -2.06 2.57 6.30
CA ARG A 93 -2.47 2.87 4.92
C ARG A 93 -2.83 4.34 4.70
N LYS A 94 -3.41 5.00 5.71
CA LYS A 94 -3.73 6.44 5.64
C LYS A 94 -2.45 7.27 5.59
N ALA A 95 -1.47 6.96 6.44
CA ALA A 95 -0.17 7.61 6.45
C ALA A 95 0.53 7.45 5.09
N GLU A 96 0.55 6.23 4.56
CA GLU A 96 1.13 5.92 3.25
C GLU A 96 0.41 6.68 2.12
N ALA A 97 -0.93 6.71 2.12
CA ALA A 97 -1.70 7.43 1.11
C ALA A 97 -1.43 8.95 1.12
N ILE A 98 -1.40 9.56 2.31
CA ILE A 98 -1.10 10.99 2.48
C ILE A 98 0.31 11.30 1.96
N ALA A 99 1.30 10.47 2.30
CA ALA A 99 2.67 10.68 1.83
C ALA A 99 2.80 10.58 0.30
N THR A 100 2.10 9.62 -0.32
CA THR A 100 2.06 9.49 -1.79
C THR A 100 1.35 10.66 -2.46
N GLU A 101 0.28 11.20 -1.85
CA GLU A 101 -0.40 12.41 -2.35
C GLU A 101 0.47 13.67 -2.21
N GLU A 102 1.22 13.83 -1.12
CA GLU A 102 2.12 14.97 -0.90
C GLU A 102 3.38 14.94 -1.79
N CYS A 103 3.81 13.76 -2.25
CA CYS A 103 5.08 13.56 -2.97
C CYS A 103 4.93 13.18 -4.45
N ASP A 104 3.96 13.77 -5.16
CA ASP A 104 3.75 13.56 -6.60
C ASP A 104 3.63 12.07 -7.02
N GLY A 105 3.07 11.23 -6.15
CA GLY A 105 2.85 9.81 -6.43
C GLY A 105 4.05 8.90 -6.15
N ILE A 106 5.10 9.37 -5.48
CA ILE A 106 6.20 8.52 -5.00
C ILE A 106 5.66 7.51 -3.99
N SER A 107 6.10 6.25 -4.11
CA SER A 107 5.67 5.22 -3.17
C SER A 107 6.21 5.50 -1.76
N ALA A 108 5.45 5.15 -0.72
CA ALA A 108 5.88 5.37 0.67
C ALA A 108 7.26 4.74 0.97
N GLN A 109 7.57 3.60 0.35
CA GLN A 109 8.86 2.93 0.50
C GLN A 109 10.00 3.73 -0.14
N GLU A 110 9.83 4.19 -1.38
CA GLU A 110 10.83 5.02 -2.07
C GLU A 110 11.07 6.34 -1.33
N LEU A 111 10.01 6.94 -0.77
CA LEU A 111 10.11 8.16 0.01
C LEU A 111 10.96 7.97 1.27
N LEU A 112 10.75 6.87 2.00
CA LEU A 112 11.56 6.52 3.17
C LEU A 112 13.01 6.24 2.79
N ASP A 113 13.25 5.48 1.73
CA ASP A 113 14.60 5.15 1.27
C ASP A 113 15.36 6.42 0.84
N TRP A 114 14.67 7.34 0.16
CA TRP A 114 15.18 8.67 -0.20
C TRP A 114 15.52 9.50 1.05
N TYR A 115 14.63 9.52 2.03
CA TYR A 115 14.83 10.24 3.29
C TYR A 115 16.05 9.70 4.05
N GLN A 116 16.21 8.38 4.15
CA GLN A 116 17.38 7.76 4.76
C GLN A 116 18.68 8.11 4.01
N ALA A 117 18.64 8.18 2.68
CA ALA A 117 19.78 8.62 1.87
C ALA A 117 20.13 10.10 2.09
N HIS A 118 19.13 10.97 2.22
CA HIS A 118 19.31 12.40 2.53
C HIS A 118 19.84 12.63 3.95
N LYS A 119 19.34 11.88 4.94
CA LYS A 119 19.81 11.91 6.32
C LYS A 119 21.28 11.48 6.44
N LYS A 120 21.71 10.47 5.68
CA LYS A 120 23.13 10.05 5.60
C LYS A 120 24.03 11.08 4.91
N LYS A 121 23.58 11.72 3.83
CA LYS A 121 24.33 12.80 3.16
C LYS A 121 24.60 13.99 4.10
N ASN A 122 23.62 14.35 4.94
CA ASN A 122 23.78 15.44 5.90
C ASN A 122 24.54 15.02 7.17
N GLY A 123 24.38 13.77 7.63
CA GLY A 123 25.06 13.22 8.81
C GLY A 123 26.53 12.85 8.59
N GLY A 124 26.97 12.66 7.33
CA GLY A 124 28.33 12.27 6.98
C GLY A 124 29.40 13.36 7.17
N LYS A 125 29.02 14.62 7.40
CA LYS A 125 29.97 15.75 7.56
C LYS A 125 30.50 15.93 8.99
N LYS A 126 30.62 14.84 9.76
CA LYS A 126 31.31 14.80 11.08
C LYS A 126 32.29 13.64 11.19
N LYS A 127 33.28 13.53 10.29
CA LYS A 127 34.56 12.87 10.60
C LYS A 127 35.71 13.60 9.89
N GLY A 128 36.34 14.53 10.62
CA GLY A 128 37.47 15.30 10.12
C GLY A 128 38.10 16.16 11.20
N GLY A 129 38.44 15.56 12.35
CA GLY A 129 39.13 16.24 13.45
C GLY A 129 40.14 15.29 14.08
N LYS A 130 41.16 14.91 13.31
CA LYS A 130 42.36 14.22 13.82
C LYS A 130 43.50 15.24 13.80
N LYS A 131 43.94 15.67 14.97
CA LYS A 131 45.34 15.72 15.41
C LYS A 131 45.40 16.11 16.87
#